data_AF-A0A383BRB1-F1
#
_entry.id   AF-A0A383BRB1-F1
#
_cell.length_a   1.000
_cell.length_b   1.000
_cell.length_c   1.000
_cell.angle_alpha   90.00
_cell.angle_beta   90.00
_cell.angle_gamma   90.00
#
_symmetry.space_group_name_H-M   'P 1'
#
loop_
_entity.id
_entity.type
_entity.pdbx_description
1 polymer ?
#
loop_
_entity_poly.entity_id
_entity_poly.type
_entity_poly.pdbx_seq_one_letter_code
_entity_poly.pdbx_strand_id
1 'polypeptide(L)'
;MEGVIIDPVKEKFDRDLQLLEELGIELKYVLDTHVHADHITSAGLFREMTGAKTSVGEPSGVPCADVLLQDGDLLEIGRHQIQAISTPGHTDACTSFKVNGMLFTGDTLFI
;
A
#
# COMPACT_ATOMS: atom_id res chain seq x y z
N MET A 1 -12.39 1.76 13.03
CA MET A 1 -12.16 0.50 12.29
C MET A 1 -10.75 0.55 11.73
N GLU A 2 -9.96 -0.52 11.75
CA GLU A 2 -8.62 -0.46 11.12
C GLU A 2 -8.71 -0.60 9.60
N GLY A 3 -7.83 0.09 8.87
CA GLY A 3 -7.83 0.07 7.41
C GLY A 3 -6.44 0.25 6.78
N VAL A 4 -6.43 0.08 5.46
CA VAL A 4 -5.26 0.21 4.57
C VAL A 4 -5.68 0.96 3.32
N ILE A 5 -4.76 1.73 2.77
CA ILE A 5 -4.88 2.30 1.44
C ILE A 5 -3.75 1.74 0.56
N ILE A 6 -4.10 1.36 -0.67
CA ILE A 6 -3.17 0.79 -1.66
C ILE A 6 -3.04 1.79 -2.81
N ASP A 7 -1.80 2.09 -3.22
CA ASP A 7 -1.43 3.02 -4.30
C ASP A 7 -2.10 4.41 -4.22
N PRO A 8 -1.97 5.14 -3.09
CA PRO A 8 -2.64 6.41 -2.95
C PRO A 8 -1.92 7.54 -3.69
N VAL A 9 -2.67 8.46 -4.28
CA VAL A 9 -2.14 9.50 -5.17
C VAL A 9 -2.06 10.85 -4.45
N LYS A 10 -0.94 11.59 -4.58
CA LYS A 10 -0.73 12.91 -3.96
C LYS A 10 -1.85 13.90 -4.23
N GLU A 11 -2.29 14.01 -5.48
CA GLU A 11 -3.35 14.93 -5.89
C GLU A 11 -4.74 14.52 -5.36
N LYS A 12 -4.87 13.32 -4.79
CA LYS A 12 -6.11 12.80 -4.19
C LYS A 12 -6.07 12.75 -2.67
N PHE A 13 -4.98 13.23 -2.06
CA PHE A 13 -4.77 13.16 -0.62
C PHE A 13 -5.95 13.71 0.19
N ASP A 14 -6.44 14.92 -0.09
CA ASP A 14 -7.53 15.54 0.68
C ASP A 14 -8.83 14.73 0.58
N ARG A 15 -9.13 14.18 -0.61
CA ARG A 15 -10.30 13.29 -0.82
C ARG A 15 -10.17 12.04 0.03
N ASP A 16 -9.01 11.40 -0.01
CA ASP A 16 -8.78 10.13 0.66
C ASP A 16 -8.75 10.30 2.19
N LEU A 17 -8.14 11.39 2.68
CA LEU A 17 -8.17 11.74 4.10
C LEU A 17 -9.59 12.00 4.60
N GLN A 18 -10.39 12.76 3.84
CA GLN A 18 -11.80 13.00 4.18
C GLN A 18 -12.58 11.69 4.27
N LEU A 19 -12.37 10.74 3.35
CA LEU A 19 -13.03 9.44 3.38
C LEU A 19 -12.64 8.61 4.62
N LEU A 20 -11.37 8.66 5.05
CA LEU A 20 -10.94 8.00 6.29
C LEU A 20 -11.65 8.57 7.52
N GLU A 21 -11.78 9.90 7.58
CA GLU A 21 -12.49 10.60 8.67
C GLU A 21 -13.98 10.25 8.70
N GLU A 22 -14.66 10.35 7.56
CA GLU A 22 -16.09 10.06 7.42
C GLU A 22 -16.43 8.61 7.77
N LEU A 23 -15.55 7.67 7.42
CA LEU A 23 -15.72 6.25 7.71
C LEU A 23 -15.19 5.84 9.10
N GLY A 24 -14.56 6.75 9.85
CA GLY A 24 -13.95 6.44 11.14
C GLY A 24 -12.86 5.35 11.04
N ILE A 25 -12.04 5.40 10.00
CA ILE A 25 -10.97 4.44 9.73
C ILE A 25 -9.66 4.92 10.35
N GLU A 26 -9.07 4.07 11.20
CA GLU A 26 -7.69 4.18 11.64
C GLU A 26 -6.80 3.53 10.57
N LEU A 27 -6.05 4.36 9.84
CA LEU A 27 -5.15 3.88 8.80
C LEU A 27 -3.89 3.26 9.43
N LYS A 28 -3.69 1.95 9.25
CA LYS A 28 -2.52 1.23 9.82
C LYS A 28 -1.34 1.20 8.86
N TYR A 29 -1.63 0.99 7.58
CA TYR A 29 -0.62 0.88 6.54
C TYR A 29 -1.03 1.64 5.28
N VAL A 30 0.00 2.10 4.58
CA VAL A 30 -0.08 2.58 3.21
C VAL A 30 0.80 1.66 2.37
N LEU A 31 0.21 0.95 1.42
CA LEU A 31 0.92 -0.01 0.59
C LEU A 31 1.08 0.57 -0.82
N ASP A 32 2.31 0.68 -1.30
CA ASP A 32 2.56 0.85 -2.73
C ASP A 32 2.87 -0.52 -3.33
N THR A 33 2.14 -0.88 -4.39
CA THR A 33 2.37 -2.13 -5.14
C THR A 33 3.72 -2.12 -5.85
N HIS A 34 4.18 -0.93 -6.25
CA HIS A 34 5.48 -0.70 -6.86
C HIS A 34 5.85 0.79 -6.77
N VAL A 35 7.06 1.15 -7.21
CA VAL A 35 7.43 2.55 -7.41
C VAL A 35 6.76 3.04 -8.69
N HIS A 36 5.71 3.85 -8.54
CA HIS A 36 4.92 4.39 -9.65
C HIS A 36 5.72 5.36 -10.52
N ALA A 37 5.52 5.29 -11.84
CA ALA A 37 6.19 6.16 -12.82
C ALA A 37 5.26 7.24 -13.41
N ASP A 38 3.96 7.10 -13.18
CA ASP A 38 2.89 7.92 -13.75
C ASP A 38 2.32 8.94 -12.75
N HIS A 39 2.53 8.75 -11.45
CA HIS A 39 2.05 9.65 -10.41
C HIS A 39 2.96 9.66 -9.16
N ILE A 40 2.75 10.65 -8.29
CA ILE A 40 3.44 10.75 -7.00
C ILE A 40 2.56 10.11 -5.94
N THR A 41 3.07 9.10 -5.23
CA THR A 41 2.37 8.50 -4.09
C THR A 41 2.15 9.52 -2.96
N SER A 42 1.03 9.42 -2.24
CA SER A 42 0.77 10.19 -1.02
C SER A 42 1.17 9.46 0.26
N ALA A 43 1.88 8.32 0.17
CA ALA A 43 2.29 7.52 1.32
C ALA A 43 2.99 8.33 2.43
N GLY A 44 3.92 9.22 2.05
CA GLY A 44 4.61 10.10 3.01
C GLY A 44 3.67 11.05 3.74
N LEU A 45 2.67 11.61 3.05
CA LEU A 45 1.68 12.51 3.64
C LEU A 45 0.78 11.75 4.63
N PHE A 46 0.34 10.55 4.26
CA PHE A 46 -0.45 9.71 5.16
C PHE A 46 0.34 9.31 6.40
N ARG A 47 1.61 8.95 6.27
CA ARG A 47 2.48 8.70 7.42
C ARG A 47 2.54 9.89 8.36
N GLU A 48 2.77 11.09 7.82
CA GLU A 48 2.88 12.31 8.62
C GLU A 48 1.56 12.67 9.32
N MET A 49 0.43 12.51 8.63
CA MET A 49 -0.88 12.95 9.13
C MET A 49 -1.58 11.92 10.03
N THR A 50 -1.34 10.63 9.81
CA THR A 50 -2.08 9.54 10.48
C THR A 50 -1.19 8.64 11.34
N GLY A 51 0.13 8.66 11.13
CA GLY A 51 1.06 7.71 11.74
C GLY A 51 1.04 6.31 11.11
N ALA A 52 0.32 6.12 10.00
CA ALA A 52 0.32 4.86 9.25
C ALA A 52 1.72 4.49 8.77
N LYS A 53 2.04 3.19 8.75
CA LYS A 53 3.32 2.68 8.24
C LYS A 53 3.28 2.59 6.72
N THR A 54 4.26 3.19 6.07
CA THR A 54 4.46 3.06 4.61
C THR A 54 5.15 1.75 4.29
N SER A 55 4.74 1.09 3.21
CA SER A 55 5.36 -0.16 2.79
C SER A 55 5.42 -0.32 1.29
N VAL A 56 6.47 -0.99 0.83
CA VAL A 56 6.70 -1.35 -0.57
C VAL A 56 7.52 -2.63 -0.63
N GLY A 57 7.43 -3.39 -1.73
CA GLY A 57 8.23 -4.59 -1.94
C GLY A 57 9.74 -4.35 -1.99
N GLU A 58 10.53 -5.33 -1.58
CA GLU A 58 11.92 -5.42 -2.00
C GLU A 58 12.02 -5.98 -3.44
N PRO A 59 13.02 -5.57 -4.24
CA PRO A 59 14.12 -4.64 -3.96
C PRO A 59 13.84 -3.21 -4.48
N SER A 60 12.77 -2.55 -4.04
CA SER A 60 12.35 -1.23 -4.58
C SER A 60 13.37 -0.09 -4.47
N GLY A 61 14.34 -0.20 -3.56
CA GLY A 61 15.33 0.85 -3.34
C GLY A 61 14.76 2.14 -2.73
N VAL A 62 13.60 2.07 -2.06
CA VAL A 62 12.96 3.20 -1.38
C VAL A 62 13.40 3.23 0.09
N PRO A 63 14.38 4.08 0.48
CA PRO A 63 14.96 4.02 1.83
C PRO A 63 14.05 4.60 2.92
N CYS A 64 13.00 5.32 2.54
CA CYS A 64 12.09 5.99 3.47
C CYS A 64 10.84 5.17 3.83
N ALA A 65 10.69 3.96 3.27
CA ALA A 65 9.61 3.06 3.61
C ALA A 65 9.79 2.50 5.03
N ASP A 66 8.72 2.45 5.81
CA ASP A 66 8.77 1.93 7.18
C ASP A 66 8.83 0.39 7.22
N VAL A 67 8.26 -0.26 6.19
CA VAL A 67 8.26 -1.71 6.01
C VAL A 67 8.68 -2.06 4.59
N LEU A 68 9.81 -2.77 4.44
CA LEU A 68 10.18 -3.40 3.18
C LEU A 68 9.63 -4.83 3.19
N LEU A 69 8.72 -5.11 2.25
CA LEU A 69 7.97 -6.36 2.19
C LEU A 69 8.72 -7.42 1.38
N GLN A 70 8.74 -8.64 1.91
CA GLN A 70 9.22 -9.84 1.24
C GLN A 70 8.05 -10.70 0.75
N ASP A 71 8.35 -11.65 -0.13
CA ASP A 71 7.36 -12.63 -0.58
C ASP A 71 6.80 -13.43 0.60
N GLY A 72 5.47 -13.47 0.70
CA GLY A 72 4.76 -14.20 1.74
C GLY A 72 4.55 -13.45 3.05
N ASP A 73 5.08 -12.22 3.20
CA ASP A 73 4.85 -11.40 4.40
C ASP A 73 3.35 -11.16 4.64
N LEU A 74 2.98 -11.12 5.93
CA LEU A 74 1.61 -10.94 6.38
C LEU A 74 1.47 -9.63 7.15
N LEU A 75 0.57 -8.77 6.69
CA LEU A 75 0.17 -7.53 7.36
C LEU A 75 -1.20 -7.73 8.01
N GLU A 76 -1.27 -7.49 9.32
CA GLU A 76 -2.50 -7.63 10.11
C GLU A 76 -3.30 -6.33 10.15
N ILE A 77 -4.60 -6.41 9.84
CA ILE A 77 -5.57 -5.30 9.88
C ILE A 77 -6.83 -5.79 10.60
N GLY A 78 -6.95 -5.51 11.89
CA GLY A 78 -8.02 -6.03 12.74
C GLY A 78 -8.10 -7.55 12.68
N ARG A 79 -9.14 -8.07 12.03
CA ARG A 79 -9.37 -9.52 11.85
C ARG A 79 -8.92 -10.06 10.48
N HIS A 80 -8.38 -9.20 9.62
CA HIS A 80 -7.98 -9.53 8.26
C HIS A 80 -6.45 -9.61 8.18
N GLN A 81 -5.96 -10.46 7.29
CA GLN A 81 -4.56 -10.53 6.93
C GLN A 81 -4.41 -10.25 5.44
N ILE A 82 -3.46 -9.38 5.10
CA ILE A 82 -3.04 -9.09 3.74
C ILE A 82 -1.72 -9.81 3.52
N GLN A 83 -1.69 -10.70 2.53
CA GLN A 83 -0.46 -11.38 2.11
C GLN A 83 0.19 -10.59 0.98
N ALA A 84 1.46 -10.22 1.17
CA ALA A 84 2.32 -9.71 0.10
C ALA A 84 2.81 -10.89 -0.76
N ILE A 85 2.69 -10.75 -2.08
CA ILE A 85 3.14 -11.74 -3.05
C ILE A 85 4.07 -11.02 -4.01
N SER A 86 5.34 -11.44 -4.08
CA SER A 86 6.28 -10.88 -5.02
C SER A 86 5.87 -11.24 -6.44
N THR A 87 5.63 -10.22 -7.26
CA THR A 87 5.19 -10.36 -8.65
C THR A 87 6.01 -9.47 -9.58
N PRO A 88 7.35 -9.68 -9.65
CA PRO A 88 8.23 -8.86 -10.48
C PRO A 88 7.86 -8.98 -11.96
N GLY A 89 8.08 -7.91 -12.70
CA GLY A 89 7.81 -7.85 -14.14
C GLY A 89 7.74 -6.42 -14.63
N HIS A 90 6.66 -5.71 -14.27
CA HIS A 90 6.54 -4.28 -14.57
C HIS A 90 7.68 -3.47 -13.91
N THR A 91 7.97 -3.75 -12.65
CA THR A 91 9.22 -3.40 -11.96
C THR A 91 9.75 -4.61 -11.20
N ASP A 92 11.02 -4.56 -10.77
CA ASP A 92 11.65 -5.63 -9.99
C ASP A 92 11.03 -5.81 -8.59
N ALA A 93 10.36 -4.77 -8.07
CA ALA A 93 9.78 -4.74 -6.73
C ALA A 93 8.25 -4.81 -6.71
N CYS A 94 7.64 -5.11 -7.87
CA CYS A 94 6.19 -5.27 -7.96
C CYS A 94 5.69 -6.32 -6.96
N THR A 95 4.69 -5.94 -6.18
CA THR A 95 4.08 -6.75 -5.13
C THR A 95 2.57 -6.71 -5.30
N SER A 96 1.96 -7.88 -5.35
CA SER A 96 0.51 -8.04 -5.33
C SER A 96 0.02 -8.30 -3.90
N PHE A 97 -1.14 -7.75 -3.54
CA PHE A 97 -1.72 -7.91 -2.20
C PHE A 97 -2.95 -8.80 -2.23
N LYS A 98 -2.90 -9.93 -1.54
CA LYS A 98 -4.00 -10.89 -1.45
C LYS A 98 -4.72 -10.75 -0.11
N VAL A 99 -6.04 -10.59 -0.14
CA VAL A 99 -6.88 -10.48 1.06
C VAL A 99 -8.30 -10.96 0.77
N ASN A 100 -8.88 -11.77 1.66
CA ASN A 100 -10.27 -12.25 1.57
C ASN A 100 -10.67 -12.82 0.19
N GLY A 101 -9.77 -13.53 -0.50
CA GLY A 101 -10.02 -14.10 -1.83
C GLY A 101 -9.94 -13.10 -3.00
N MET A 102 -9.59 -11.85 -2.73
CA MET A 102 -9.29 -10.82 -3.72
C MET A 102 -7.78 -10.63 -3.86
N LEU A 103 -7.35 -10.09 -5.00
CA LEU A 103 -5.96 -9.79 -5.31
C LEU A 103 -5.88 -8.39 -5.92
N PHE A 104 -5.06 -7.52 -5.32
CA PHE A 104 -4.68 -6.23 -5.89
C PHE A 104 -3.33 -6.41 -6.58
N THR A 105 -3.30 -6.32 -7.92
CA THR A 105 -2.18 -6.79 -8.75
C THR A 105 -1.15 -5.71 -9.12
N GLY A 106 -1.45 -4.45 -8.80
CA GLY A 106 -0.73 -3.30 -9.37
C GLY A 106 -0.67 -3.41 -10.90
N ASP A 107 0.48 -3.04 -11.47
CA ASP A 107 0.72 -3.08 -12.91
C ASP A 107 1.21 -4.45 -13.42
N THR A 108 1.11 -5.50 -12.61
CA THR A 108 1.53 -6.87 -13.00
C THR A 108 0.52 -7.52 -13.94
N LEU A 109 -0.78 -7.36 -13.66
CA LEU A 109 -1.86 -8.04 -14.38
C LEU A 109 -3.09 -7.13 -14.49
N PHE A 110 -3.58 -6.97 -15.72
CA PHE A 110 -4.83 -6.30 -16.07
C PHE A 110 -5.83 -7.30 -16.66
N ILE A 111 -7.13 -7.02 -16.53
CA ILE A 111 -8.23 -7.84 -17.08
C ILE A 111 -9.21 -6.99 -17.88
#